data_AF-A0A975ZV28-F1
#
_entry.id   AF-A0A975ZV28-F1
#
_cell.length_a   1.000
_cell.length_b   1.000
_cell.length_c   1.000
_cell.angle_alpha   90.00
_cell.angle_beta   90.00
_cell.angle_gamma   90.00
#
_symmetry.space_group_name_H-M   'P 1'
#
loop_
_entity.id
_entity.type
_entity.pdbx_description
1 polymer ?
#
loop_
_entity_poly.entity_id
_entity_poly.type
_entity_poly.pdbx_seq_one_letter_code
_entity_poly.pdbx_strand_id
1 'polypeptide(L)'
;MMRKGTCNVPRILTWVAIGGGFEAPNLYNLANFVRACPNGSVLTLETSMLNVLPLNMMAIAMGLHVRCGIEDNIWTQRRDRKMGTVEQIEQLVRMSREFGRDVANGKIGTFYGSAEETLAENGFAANRKPGQVGFTRHAGRR
;
A
#
# COMPACT_ATOMS: atom_id res chain seq x y z
N MET A 1 -12.01 9.02 -8.61
CA MET A 1 -13.17 8.54 -7.83
C MET A 1 -13.41 9.45 -6.64
N MET A 2 -12.55 9.46 -5.61
CA MET A 2 -12.72 10.34 -4.43
C MET A 2 -12.95 11.82 -4.78
N ARG A 3 -12.09 12.43 -5.62
CA ARG A 3 -12.26 13.83 -6.04
C ARG A 3 -13.52 14.12 -6.85
N LYS A 4 -14.18 13.09 -7.39
CA LYS A 4 -15.46 13.20 -8.11
C LYS A 4 -16.66 12.96 -7.17
N GLY A 5 -16.43 12.78 -5.87
CA GLY A 5 -17.48 12.49 -4.89
C GLY A 5 -18.06 11.07 -4.96
N THR A 6 -17.51 10.18 -5.79
CA THR A 6 -18.06 8.83 -5.97
C THR A 6 -17.75 7.88 -4.82
N CYS A 7 -16.79 8.25 -3.97
CA CYS A 7 -16.48 7.52 -2.74
C CYS A 7 -15.86 8.45 -1.69
N ASN A 8 -16.18 8.16 -0.43
CA ASN A 8 -15.77 8.83 0.81
C ASN A 8 -14.95 7.87 1.68
N VAL A 9 -13.97 7.20 1.06
CA VAL A 9 -13.05 6.27 1.74
C VAL A 9 -11.61 6.61 1.41
N PRO A 10 -10.64 6.30 2.30
CA PRO A 10 -9.22 6.53 2.03
C PRO A 10 -8.79 5.87 0.71
N ARG A 11 -7.78 6.45 0.04
CA ARG A 11 -7.22 5.84 -1.17
C ARG A 11 -6.30 4.69 -0.77
N ILE A 12 -6.87 3.51 -0.65
CA ILE A 12 -6.14 2.25 -0.45
C ILE A 12 -5.89 1.62 -1.81
N LEU A 13 -4.64 1.23 -2.07
CA LEU A 13 -4.18 0.68 -3.32
C LEU A 13 -3.35 -0.58 -3.03
N THR A 14 -3.53 -1.60 -3.85
CA THR A 14 -2.62 -2.73 -3.92
C THR A 14 -1.99 -2.76 -5.30
N TRP A 15 -0.66 -2.75 -5.35
CA TRP A 15 0.09 -2.98 -6.58
C TRP A 15 0.43 -4.47 -6.67
N VAL A 16 -0.16 -5.13 -7.66
CA VAL A 16 -0.05 -6.57 -7.88
C VAL A 16 0.88 -6.83 -9.07
N ALA A 17 2.09 -7.28 -8.78
CA ALA A 17 3.13 -7.49 -9.80
C ALA A 17 3.27 -8.98 -10.15
N ILE A 18 2.52 -9.44 -11.15
CA ILE A 18 2.45 -10.87 -11.53
C ILE A 18 2.89 -11.15 -12.97
N GLY A 19 3.20 -10.12 -13.76
CA GLY A 19 3.49 -10.26 -15.20
C GLY A 19 2.25 -10.65 -16.02
N GLY A 20 2.45 -11.21 -17.22
CA GLY A 20 1.36 -11.75 -18.05
C GLY A 20 0.35 -10.71 -18.55
N GLY A 21 0.79 -9.46 -18.77
CA GLY A 21 -0.07 -8.31 -19.10
C GLY A 21 -0.15 -7.28 -17.96
N PHE A 22 0.29 -7.66 -16.76
CA PHE A 22 0.61 -6.74 -15.66
C PHE A 22 2.10 -6.40 -15.62
N GLU A 23 2.46 -5.45 -14.76
CA GLU A 23 3.86 -5.13 -14.48
C GLU A 23 4.59 -6.34 -13.87
N ALA A 24 5.84 -6.54 -14.31
CA ALA A 24 6.73 -7.52 -13.72
C ALA A 24 7.26 -7.03 -12.35
N PRO A 25 7.55 -7.93 -11.39
CA PRO A 25 8.01 -7.58 -10.04
C PRO A 25 9.49 -7.18 -10.04
N ASN A 26 9.80 -6.04 -10.65
CA ASN A 26 11.13 -5.44 -10.65
C ASN A 26 11.09 -4.00 -10.10
N LEU A 27 12.27 -3.52 -9.70
CA LEU A 27 12.43 -2.21 -9.06
C LEU A 27 11.98 -1.04 -9.95
N TYR A 28 12.22 -1.10 -11.26
CA TYR A 28 11.88 0.01 -12.16
C TYR A 28 10.37 0.21 -12.28
N ASN A 29 9.62 -0.89 -12.42
CA ASN A 29 8.17 -0.85 -12.45
C ASN A 29 7.62 -0.32 -11.11
N LEU A 30 8.13 -0.86 -10.01
CA LEU A 30 7.76 -0.44 -8.67
C LEU A 30 8.00 1.07 -8.45
N ALA A 31 9.20 1.56 -8.81
CA ALA A 31 9.54 2.97 -8.66
C ALA A 31 8.62 3.88 -9.50
N ASN A 32 8.29 3.46 -10.72
CA ASN A 32 7.35 4.19 -11.57
C ASN A 32 5.94 4.24 -10.96
N PHE A 33 5.46 3.11 -10.42
CA PHE A 33 4.16 3.05 -9.77
C PHE A 33 4.10 3.93 -8.51
N VAL A 34 5.11 3.82 -7.64
CA VAL A 34 5.22 4.64 -6.41
C VAL A 34 5.27 6.12 -6.76
N ARG A 35 6.02 6.51 -7.81
CA ARG A 35 6.07 7.90 -8.29
C ARG A 35 4.72 8.41 -8.79
N ALA A 36 3.92 7.55 -9.43
CA ALA A 36 2.59 7.91 -9.92
C ALA A 36 1.51 7.89 -8.83
N CYS A 37 1.79 7.27 -7.68
CA CYS A 37 0.86 7.13 -6.59
C CYS A 37 0.58 8.51 -5.95
N PRO A 38 -0.69 8.91 -5.76
CA PRO A 38 -1.00 10.17 -5.10
C PRO A 38 -0.50 10.17 -3.66
N ASN A 39 0.13 11.28 -3.25
CA ASN A 39 0.52 11.52 -1.85
C ASN A 39 -0.67 11.32 -0.90
N GLY A 40 -0.43 10.65 0.23
CA GLY A 40 -1.47 10.30 1.20
C GLY A 40 -2.21 8.98 0.92
N SER A 41 -1.92 8.31 -0.20
CA SER A 41 -2.47 6.98 -0.47
C SER A 41 -1.77 5.92 0.37
N VAL A 42 -2.53 4.91 0.80
CA VAL A 42 -2.00 3.71 1.46
C VAL A 42 -1.72 2.68 0.38
N LEU A 43 -0.44 2.38 0.14
CA LEU A 43 -0.01 1.45 -0.90
C LEU A 43 0.54 0.16 -0.30
N THR A 44 -0.06 -0.97 -0.70
CA THR A 44 0.35 -2.33 -0.37
C THR A 44 0.96 -3.00 -1.60
N LEU A 45 2.04 -3.74 -1.40
CA LEU A 45 2.71 -4.52 -2.44
C LEU A 45 2.29 -5.99 -2.37
N GLU A 46 2.05 -6.58 -3.53
CA GLU A 46 1.65 -7.98 -3.71
C GLU A 46 2.30 -8.56 -4.97
N THR A 47 2.64 -9.84 -4.93
CA THR A 47 3.15 -10.61 -6.07
C THR A 47 2.96 -12.10 -5.79
N SER A 48 3.49 -12.97 -6.64
CA SER A 48 3.31 -14.41 -6.57
C SER A 48 4.60 -15.18 -6.34
N MET A 49 4.46 -16.34 -5.70
CA MET A 49 5.49 -17.35 -5.50
C MET A 49 6.75 -16.78 -4.83
N LEU A 50 7.93 -17.07 -5.39
CA LEU A 50 9.21 -16.67 -4.81
C LEU A 50 9.51 -15.16 -4.89
N ASN A 51 8.68 -14.40 -5.61
CA ASN A 51 8.83 -12.95 -5.67
C ASN A 51 8.25 -12.26 -4.41
N VAL A 52 7.39 -12.96 -3.65
CA VAL A 52 6.69 -12.39 -2.48
C VAL A 52 7.66 -11.81 -1.47
N LEU A 53 8.63 -12.61 -1.00
CA LEU A 53 9.55 -12.14 0.03
C LEU A 53 10.46 -11.00 -0.45
N PRO A 54 11.15 -11.09 -1.62
CA PRO A 54 11.95 -9.98 -2.13
C PRO A 54 11.14 -8.68 -2.34
N LEU A 55 9.93 -8.78 -2.87
CA LEU A 55 9.07 -7.60 -3.07
C LEU A 55 8.65 -6.98 -1.73
N ASN A 56 8.32 -7.82 -0.75
CA ASN A 56 8.00 -7.38 0.61
C ASN A 56 9.19 -6.70 1.28
N MET A 57 10.42 -7.17 1.07
CA MET A 57 11.61 -6.51 1.61
C MET A 57 11.82 -5.12 0.98
N MET A 58 11.58 -4.98 -0.33
CA MET A 58 11.61 -3.66 -0.98
C MET A 58 10.52 -2.73 -0.41
N ALA A 59 9.30 -3.24 -0.20
CA ALA A 59 8.19 -2.47 0.37
C ALA A 59 8.53 -1.94 1.78
N ILE A 60 9.00 -2.83 2.66
CA ILE A 60 9.38 -2.50 4.05
C ILE A 60 10.49 -1.46 4.05
N ALA A 61 11.51 -1.61 3.20
CA ALA A 61 12.60 -0.64 3.11
C ALA A 61 12.11 0.75 2.66
N MET A 62 11.09 0.84 1.81
CA MET A 62 10.63 2.10 1.21
C MET A 62 9.59 2.88 2.02
N GLY A 63 8.95 2.32 3.04
CA GLY A 63 7.79 2.99 3.65
C GLY A 63 6.47 2.25 3.51
N LEU A 64 6.39 1.22 2.68
CA LEU A 64 5.13 0.72 2.14
C LEU A 64 4.59 -0.50 2.91
N HIS A 65 3.32 -0.84 2.65
CA HIS A 65 2.67 -2.02 3.23
C HIS A 65 2.95 -3.28 2.41
N VAL A 66 2.89 -4.43 3.07
CA VAL A 66 3.17 -5.76 2.50
C VAL A 66 1.96 -6.66 2.62
N ARG A 67 1.82 -7.59 1.67
CA ARG A 67 0.86 -8.70 1.72
C ARG A 67 1.62 -10.04 1.68
N CYS A 68 1.09 -11.02 2.39
CA CYS A 68 1.53 -12.41 2.30
C CYS A 68 0.40 -13.37 2.62
N GLY A 69 0.58 -14.62 2.22
CA GLY A 69 -0.31 -15.73 2.55
C GLY A 69 -0.14 -16.89 1.56
N ILE A 70 -0.77 -18.02 1.89
CA ILE A 70 -0.77 -19.21 1.02
C ILE A 70 -1.47 -19.00 -0.33
N GLU A 71 -2.27 -17.93 -0.47
CA GLU A 71 -2.81 -17.48 -1.76
C GLU A 71 -1.69 -17.06 -2.71
N ASP A 72 -0.72 -16.31 -2.20
CA ASP A 72 0.35 -15.71 -2.99
C ASP A 72 1.51 -16.69 -3.19
N ASN A 73 1.87 -17.42 -2.13
CA ASN A 73 3.01 -18.33 -2.12
C ASN A 73 2.83 -19.45 -1.10
N ILE A 74 3.14 -20.68 -1.51
CA ILE A 74 3.06 -21.88 -0.66
C ILE A 74 4.43 -22.44 -0.27
N TRP A 75 5.53 -21.85 -0.71
CA TRP A 75 6.90 -22.38 -0.56
C TRP A 75 7.78 -21.49 0.30
N THR A 76 8.76 -22.08 0.99
CA THR A 76 9.90 -21.31 1.51
C THR A 76 10.73 -20.74 0.36
N GLN A 77 11.57 -19.74 0.64
CA GLN A 77 12.44 -19.14 -0.39
C GLN A 77 13.40 -20.15 -1.03
N ARG A 78 13.80 -21.19 -0.27
CA ARG A 78 14.66 -22.29 -0.74
C ARG A 78 13.90 -23.41 -1.46
N ARG A 79 12.56 -23.38 -1.46
CA ARG A 79 11.66 -24.41 -2.01
C ARG A 79 11.85 -25.81 -1.42
N ASP A 80 12.43 -25.92 -0.23
CA ASP A 80 12.64 -27.19 0.46
C ASP A 80 11.37 -27.72 1.15
N ARG A 81 10.45 -26.84 1.53
CA ARG A 81 9.15 -27.21 2.12
C ARG A 81 8.06 -26.17 1.90
N LYS A 82 6.84 -26.55 2.26
CA LYS A 82 5.69 -25.63 2.28
C LYS A 82 5.78 -24.67 3.46
N MET A 83 5.26 -23.46 3.27
CA MET A 83 5.26 -22.39 4.27
C MET A 83 3.83 -21.87 4.47
N GLY A 84 3.31 -21.96 5.70
CA GLY A 84 1.94 -21.53 6.02
C GLY A 84 1.82 -20.02 6.20
N THR A 85 0.59 -19.48 6.13
CA THR A 85 0.33 -18.04 6.27
C THR A 85 0.85 -17.46 7.59
N VAL A 86 0.65 -18.16 8.71
CA VAL A 86 1.13 -17.71 10.03
C VAL A 86 2.65 -17.57 10.04
N GLU A 87 3.36 -18.55 9.51
CA GLU A 87 4.82 -18.53 9.42
C GLU A 87 5.33 -17.38 8.52
N GLN A 88 4.63 -17.12 7.41
CA GLN A 88 4.94 -16.00 6.52
C GLN A 88 4.74 -14.65 7.23
N ILE A 89 3.66 -14.51 8.00
CA ILE A 89 3.39 -13.32 8.81
C ILE A 89 4.52 -13.13 9.84
N GLU A 90 4.87 -14.15 10.61
CA GLU A 90 5.95 -14.07 11.60
C GLU A 90 7.28 -13.65 10.98
N GLN A 91 7.60 -14.17 9.79
CA GLN A 91 8.78 -13.75 9.04
C GLN A 91 8.74 -12.25 8.72
N LEU A 92 7.63 -11.73 8.19
CA LEU A 92 7.50 -10.32 7.84
C LEU A 92 7.46 -9.40 9.07
N VAL A 93 6.80 -9.82 10.16
CA VAL A 93 6.78 -9.07 11.42
C VAL A 93 8.19 -8.95 11.99
N ARG A 94 8.97 -10.04 11.98
CA ARG A 94 10.38 -9.99 12.40
C ARG A 94 11.16 -9.00 11.54
N MET A 95 11.10 -9.14 10.21
CA MET A 95 11.82 -8.25 9.29
C MET A 95 11.38 -6.78 9.45
N SER A 96 10.09 -6.51 9.62
CA SER A 96 9.58 -5.15 9.84
C SER A 96 10.18 -4.52 11.10
N ARG A 97 10.26 -5.28 12.20
CA ARG A 97 10.83 -4.81 13.47
C ARG A 97 12.33 -4.57 13.40
N GLU A 98 13.08 -5.35 12.62
CA GLU A 98 14.50 -5.07 12.37
C GLU A 98 14.73 -3.70 11.71
N PHE A 99 13.76 -3.23 10.92
CA PHE A 99 13.77 -1.89 10.32
C PHE A 99 13.17 -0.81 11.22
N GLY A 100 12.87 -1.11 12.49
CA GLY A 100 12.24 -0.19 13.44
C GLY A 100 10.79 0.15 13.11
N ARG A 101 10.08 -0.73 12.39
CA ARG A 101 8.71 -0.53 11.95
C ARG A 101 7.75 -1.47 12.65
N ASP A 102 6.87 -0.90 13.46
CA ASP A 102 5.81 -1.66 14.12
C ASP A 102 4.67 -2.04 13.18
N VAL A 103 3.99 -3.13 13.54
CA VAL A 103 2.83 -3.63 12.81
C VAL A 103 1.62 -2.76 13.12
N ALA A 104 0.94 -2.30 12.07
CA ALA A 104 -0.24 -1.45 12.22
C ALA A 104 -1.41 -2.18 12.89
N ASN A 105 -2.17 -1.45 13.70
CA ASN A 105 -3.49 -1.87 14.18
C ASN A 105 -4.60 -1.25 13.31
N GLY A 106 -5.79 -1.85 13.33
CA GLY A 106 -6.95 -1.33 12.60
C GLY A 106 -7.70 -0.27 13.42
N LYS A 107 -8.09 0.83 12.79
CA LYS A 107 -9.19 1.68 13.26
C LYS A 107 -10.50 1.12 12.72
N ILE A 108 -11.30 0.51 13.58
CA ILE A 108 -12.60 -0.09 13.22
C ILE A 108 -13.72 0.87 13.65
N GLY A 109 -14.77 0.98 12.84
CA GLY A 109 -16.00 1.73 13.18
C GLY A 109 -15.98 3.23 12.87
N THR A 110 -14.93 3.74 12.21
CA THR A 110 -14.88 5.13 11.73
C THR A 110 -15.32 5.22 10.28
N PHE A 111 -16.30 6.08 10.00
CA PHE A 111 -16.80 6.36 8.66
C PHE A 111 -16.79 7.87 8.42
N TYR A 112 -16.42 8.30 7.22
CA TYR A 112 -16.46 9.71 6.83
C TYR A 112 -17.81 10.04 6.20
N GLY A 113 -18.39 11.19 6.54
CA GLY A 113 -19.66 11.65 6.00
C GLY A 113 -19.56 12.21 4.57
N SER A 114 -18.37 12.57 4.09
CA SER A 114 -18.17 13.10 2.74
C SER A 114 -16.78 12.82 2.15
N ALA A 115 -16.64 13.01 0.84
CA ALA A 115 -15.35 12.90 0.16
C ALA A 115 -14.38 14.00 0.62
N GLU A 116 -14.88 15.21 0.88
CA GLU A 116 -14.12 16.34 1.44
C GLU A 116 -13.56 16.00 2.82
N GLU A 117 -14.39 15.45 3.71
CA GLU A 117 -13.97 14.99 5.03
C GLU A 117 -12.91 13.89 4.91
N THR A 118 -13.13 12.93 4.02
CA THR A 118 -12.16 11.86 3.76
C THR A 118 -10.82 12.42 3.30
N LEU A 119 -10.82 13.37 2.35
CA LEU A 119 -9.59 13.97 1.86
C LEU A 119 -8.87 14.72 2.99
N ALA A 120 -9.60 15.42 3.84
CA ALA A 120 -9.03 16.16 4.97
C ALA A 120 -8.35 15.23 5.99
N GLU A 121 -9.08 14.22 6.46
CA GLU A 121 -8.61 13.30 7.50
C GLU A 121 -7.45 12.41 7.03
N ASN A 122 -7.33 12.15 5.73
CA ASN A 122 -6.25 11.35 5.16
C ASN A 122 -5.10 12.19 4.57
N GLY A 123 -5.06 13.49 4.90
CA GLY A 123 -3.95 14.36 4.49
C GLY A 123 -3.86 14.61 2.99
N PHE A 124 -4.96 14.50 2.25
CA PHE A 124 -4.99 14.89 0.83
C PHE A 124 -5.19 16.40 0.68
N ALA A 125 -4.75 16.97 -0.45
CA ALA A 125 -5.14 18.32 -0.81
C ALA A 125 -6.63 18.38 -1.17
N ALA A 126 -7.30 19.50 -0.81
CA ALA A 126 -8.72 19.72 -1.05
C ALA A 126 -9.09 19.63 -2.55
N ASN A 127 -10.38 19.60 -2.85
CA ASN A 127 -10.83 19.70 -4.24
C ASN A 127 -10.57 21.09 -4.81
N ARG A 128 -10.02 21.13 -6.03
CA ARG A 128 -9.64 22.38 -6.73
C ARG A 128 -10.90 23.17 -7.07
N LYS A 129 -10.91 24.47 -6.75
CA LYS A 129 -11.94 25.40 -7.23
C LYS A 129 -11.69 25.80 -8.69
N PRO A 130 -12.73 26.16 -9.46
CA PRO A 130 -12.55 26.72 -10.80
C PRO A 130 -11.52 27.87 -10.78
N GLY A 131 -10.57 27.84 -11.72
CA GLY A 131 -9.49 28.85 -11.81
C GLY A 131 -8.29 28.67 -10.87
N GLN A 132 -8.35 27.82 -9.84
CA GLN A 132 -7.28 27.71 -8.84
C GLN A 132 -6.13 26.78 -9.27
N VAL A 133 -4.90 27.25 -9.44
CA VAL A 133 -3.77 26.38 -9.85
C VAL A 133 -3.06 25.77 -8.64
N GLY A 134 -3.29 24.48 -8.39
CA GLY A 134 -2.59 23.71 -7.36
C GLY A 134 -2.97 24.05 -5.91
N PHE A 135 -2.21 23.46 -4.98
CA PHE A 135 -2.35 23.65 -3.53
C PHE A 135 -0.97 23.74 -2.91
N THR A 136 -0.78 24.69 -2.00
CA THR A 136 0.44 24.83 -1.20
C THR A 136 0.34 24.11 0.15
N ARG A 137 -0.84 23.60 0.52
CA ARG A 137 -1.12 22.93 1.81
C ARG A 137 -2.09 21.76 1.61
N HIS A 138 -1.94 20.75 2.46
CA HIS A 138 -2.93 19.67 2.60
C HIS A 138 -4.22 20.20 3.24
N ALA A 139 -5.35 19.53 3.03
CA ALA A 139 -6.64 19.88 3.61
C ALA A 139 -6.70 19.52 5.11
N GLY A 140 -5.72 19.93 5.91
CA GLY A 140 -5.78 19.72 7.36
C GLY A 140 -6.95 20.50 7.95
N ARG A 141 -7.64 19.90 8.94
CA ARG A 141 -8.42 20.68 9.91
C ARG A 141 -7.46 21.63 10.65
N ARG A 142 -7.90 22.87 10.86
CA ARG A 142 -7.26 23.76 11.83
C ARG A 142 -7.33 23.14 13.22
#